data_AF-A0A4P7NRE0-F1
#
_entry.id   AF-A0A4P7NRE0-F1
#
_cell.length_a   1.000
_cell.length_b   1.000
_cell.length_c   1.000
_cell.angle_alpha   90.00
_cell.angle_beta   90.00
_cell.angle_gamma   90.00
#
_symmetry.space_group_name_H-M   'P 1'
#
loop_
_entity.id
_entity.type
_entity.pdbx_description
1 polymer ?
#
loop_
_entity_poly.entity_id
_entity_poly.type
_entity_poly.pdbx_seq_one_letter_code
_entity_poly.pdbx_strand_id
1 'polypeptide(L)'
;MSDDTANRRLEAISRQVSASGSADASSSASLPKLVKVAGESTAPRAAEKVVIITGANSPMGIGRATAHQFAQNGARAVYLCDFDDSHLEAHKSEITSLYGPDVDVHVRQFDASDEAAVKAVIDDAVARYGRLDVFFANAGIVGPATMFQDVDAEGFMRCLAVNTLGPFLAAKHGAAAMAKVGGGGKSVSGGSIIMTASVAGLRSNAGPTPYSASKAAVVSMAQTLSYQLTGTGVRVNAICPGLIETGMTAPLFEMARAKGNERKVGQLNPLRRAAHADEVARVALFLGSDESSYVNGQAWAVDGGLSAGHPYVPGKMS
;
A
#
# COMPACT_ATOMS: atom_id res chain seq x y z
N MET A 1 5.03 25.78 -3.73
CA MET A 1 4.56 25.63 -2.33
C MET A 1 5.03 26.85 -1.56
N SER A 2 4.19 27.48 -0.75
CA SER A 2 4.61 28.65 0.04
C SER A 2 5.42 28.21 1.26
N ASP A 3 6.43 29.00 1.65
CA ASP A 3 7.29 28.77 2.83
C ASP A 3 6.48 28.55 4.13
N ASP A 4 5.27 29.10 4.20
CA ASP A 4 4.34 29.00 5.32
C ASP A 4 3.95 27.54 5.65
N THR A 5 3.73 26.67 4.65
CA THR A 5 3.33 25.27 4.91
C THR A 5 4.51 24.44 5.47
N ALA A 6 5.72 24.69 4.95
CA ALA A 6 6.94 24.03 5.43
C ALA A 6 7.28 24.46 6.86
N ASN A 7 7.13 25.76 7.17
CA ASN A 7 7.37 26.30 8.52
C ASN A 7 6.37 25.75 9.56
N ARG A 8 5.07 25.71 9.26
CA ARG A 8 4.07 25.07 10.16
C ARG A 8 4.40 23.61 10.45
N ARG A 9 4.97 22.89 9.48
CA ARG A 9 5.39 21.49 9.65
C ARG A 9 6.67 21.38 10.48
N LEU A 10 7.68 22.22 10.22
CA LEU A 10 8.88 22.27 11.04
C LEU A 10 8.53 22.59 12.49
N GLU A 11 7.58 23.50 12.74
CA GLU A 11 7.06 23.73 14.08
C GLU A 11 6.34 22.50 14.66
N ALA A 12 5.50 21.81 13.88
CA ALA A 12 4.82 20.60 14.35
C ALA A 12 5.81 19.47 14.71
N ILE A 13 6.83 19.25 13.87
CA ILE A 13 7.91 18.28 14.13
C ILE A 13 8.77 18.76 15.30
N SER A 14 9.12 20.04 15.37
CA SER A 14 9.89 20.61 16.47
C SER A 14 9.15 20.46 17.80
N ARG A 15 7.80 20.59 17.82
CA ARG A 15 6.98 20.28 19.01
C ARG A 15 6.96 18.79 19.34
N GLN A 16 7.06 17.91 18.34
CA GLN A 16 7.18 16.45 18.55
C GLN A 16 8.58 16.00 18.98
N VAL A 17 9.63 16.78 18.71
CA VAL A 17 11.03 16.42 19.00
C VAL A 17 11.60 17.20 20.19
N SER A 18 11.14 18.43 20.40
CA SER A 18 11.58 19.31 21.49
C SER A 18 10.47 19.40 22.52
N ALA A 19 10.63 18.71 23.65
CA ALA A 19 9.83 18.99 24.83
C ALA A 19 10.13 20.42 25.28
N SER A 20 9.20 21.35 25.07
CA SER A 20 9.21 22.61 25.82
C SER A 20 8.80 22.31 27.27
N GLY A 21 9.77 21.90 28.08
CA GLY A 21 9.62 21.65 29.51
C GLY A 21 10.97 21.86 30.19
N SER A 22 11.13 23.06 30.75
CA SER A 22 12.18 23.53 31.67
C SER A 22 13.31 22.54 31.98
N ALA A 23 14.51 22.85 31.50
CA ALA A 23 15.74 22.27 32.02
C ALA A 23 15.93 22.70 33.48
N ASP A 24 15.44 21.88 34.42
CA ASP A 24 15.90 21.95 35.80
C ASP A 24 17.31 21.36 35.83
N ALA A 25 18.28 22.25 35.91
CA ALA A 25 19.70 21.96 35.94
C ALA A 25 20.12 21.41 37.31
N SER A 26 19.63 20.22 37.70
CA SER A 26 20.26 19.42 38.75
C SER A 26 19.75 17.98 38.77
N SER A 27 20.41 17.06 38.04
CA SER A 27 20.71 15.70 38.52
C SER A 27 21.38 14.87 37.42
N SER A 28 22.20 13.92 37.85
CA SER A 28 23.03 13.00 37.07
C SER A 28 22.40 12.51 35.75
N ALA A 29 23.10 12.76 34.64
CA ALA A 29 23.01 12.08 33.34
C ALA A 29 21.62 11.50 32.99
N SER A 30 20.58 12.35 32.95
CA SER A 30 19.28 11.91 32.46
C SER A 30 19.31 11.84 30.94
N LEU A 31 19.07 10.64 30.39
CA LEU A 31 18.89 10.48 28.95
C LEU A 31 17.74 11.38 28.47
N PRO A 32 17.81 11.93 27.25
CA PRO A 32 16.70 12.68 26.67
C PRO A 32 15.42 11.85 26.72
N LYS A 33 14.35 12.40 27.30
CA LYS A 33 13.04 11.71 27.34
C LYS A 33 12.51 11.59 25.92
N LEU A 34 12.04 10.40 25.55
CA LEU A 34 11.27 10.23 24.32
C LEU A 34 9.99 11.06 24.41
N VAL A 35 9.82 11.99 23.47
CA VAL A 35 8.70 12.94 23.48
C VAL A 35 7.38 12.25 23.13
N LYS A 36 7.43 11.18 22.33
CA LYS A 36 6.28 10.36 21.98
C LYS A 36 6.70 8.90 21.86
N VAL A 37 5.97 8.03 22.55
CA VAL A 37 6.01 6.58 22.35
C VAL A 37 4.73 6.19 21.60
N ALA A 38 4.79 5.18 20.74
CA ALA A 38 3.60 4.65 20.10
C ALA A 38 2.58 4.21 21.17
N GLY A 39 1.29 4.31 20.86
CA GLY A 39 0.24 3.79 21.73
C GLY A 39 0.29 2.27 21.85
N GLU A 40 -0.68 1.69 22.56
CA GLU A 40 -0.82 0.24 22.62
C GLU A 40 -0.94 -0.38 21.22
N SER A 41 -0.42 -1.59 21.04
CA SER A 41 -0.46 -2.30 19.76
C SER A 41 -1.88 -2.59 19.25
N THR A 42 -2.88 -2.49 20.13
CA THR A 42 -4.31 -2.68 19.89
C THR A 42 -5.06 -1.39 19.58
N ALA A 43 -4.43 -0.22 19.74
CA ALA A 43 -5.09 1.06 19.49
C ALA A 43 -5.38 1.25 17.99
N PRO A 44 -6.47 1.96 17.62
CA PRO A 44 -6.79 2.23 16.21
C PRO A 44 -5.65 2.94 15.47
N ARG A 45 -5.11 2.28 14.44
CA ARG A 45 -3.93 2.77 13.68
C ARG A 45 -4.30 3.69 12.52
N ALA A 46 -5.58 3.81 12.20
CA ALA A 46 -6.11 4.57 11.07
C ALA A 46 -7.28 5.50 11.46
N ALA A 47 -7.41 5.84 12.75
CA ALA A 47 -8.42 6.76 13.25
C ALA A 47 -8.55 8.03 12.37
N GLU A 48 -9.78 8.37 11.97
CA GLU A 48 -10.12 9.54 11.14
C GLU A 48 -9.57 9.53 9.70
N LYS A 49 -8.86 8.48 9.28
CA LYS A 49 -8.24 8.43 7.95
C LYS A 49 -9.26 8.07 6.87
N VAL A 50 -9.15 8.75 5.73
CA VAL A 50 -9.86 8.42 4.50
C VAL A 50 -8.93 7.64 3.58
N VAL A 51 -9.37 6.45 3.17
CA VAL A 51 -8.56 5.44 2.49
C VAL A 51 -9.19 5.09 1.15
N ILE A 52 -8.41 5.12 0.07
CA ILE A 52 -8.79 4.61 -1.25
C ILE A 52 -7.96 3.37 -1.58
N ILE A 53 -8.61 2.29 -2.01
CA ILE A 53 -7.99 1.02 -2.35
C ILE A 53 -8.45 0.58 -3.73
N THR A 54 -7.51 0.42 -4.67
CA THR A 54 -7.79 -0.17 -5.99
C THR A 54 -7.49 -1.67 -6.01
N GLY A 55 -8.15 -2.45 -6.88
CA GLY A 55 -7.99 -3.91 -6.89
C GLY A 55 -8.67 -4.59 -5.70
N ALA A 56 -9.85 -4.10 -5.31
CA ALA A 56 -10.58 -4.52 -4.11
C ALA A 56 -11.67 -5.59 -4.36
N ASN A 57 -11.90 -6.03 -5.61
CA ASN A 57 -13.01 -6.92 -5.94
C ASN A 57 -12.74 -8.40 -5.59
N SER A 58 -11.50 -8.88 -5.72
CA SER A 58 -11.17 -10.29 -5.48
C SER A 58 -11.58 -10.78 -4.06
N PRO A 59 -12.40 -11.86 -3.93
CA PRO A 59 -12.86 -12.38 -2.64
C PRO A 59 -11.74 -12.82 -1.67
N MET A 60 -10.58 -13.20 -2.21
CA MET A 60 -9.38 -13.58 -1.47
C MET A 60 -8.20 -12.64 -1.78
N GLY A 61 -8.49 -11.40 -2.18
CA GLY A 61 -7.48 -10.44 -2.64
C GLY A 61 -6.85 -9.61 -1.53
N ILE A 62 -5.64 -9.08 -1.81
CA ILE A 62 -4.93 -8.14 -0.94
C ILE A 62 -5.76 -6.87 -0.71
N GLY A 63 -6.45 -6.36 -1.74
CA GLY A 63 -7.30 -5.17 -1.62
C GLY A 63 -8.43 -5.35 -0.61
N ARG A 64 -9.17 -6.47 -0.69
CA ARG A 64 -10.21 -6.82 0.29
C ARG A 64 -9.64 -6.92 1.71
N ALA A 65 -8.58 -7.69 1.91
CA ALA A 65 -7.95 -7.83 3.23
C ALA A 65 -7.48 -6.48 3.80
N THR A 66 -6.95 -5.59 2.94
CA THR A 66 -6.53 -4.24 3.33
C THR A 66 -7.70 -3.37 3.74
N ALA A 67 -8.85 -3.48 3.07
CA ALA A 67 -10.06 -2.77 3.45
C ALA A 67 -10.53 -3.16 4.87
N HIS A 68 -10.56 -4.45 5.19
CA HIS A 68 -10.86 -4.92 6.54
C HIS A 68 -9.85 -4.40 7.56
N GLN A 69 -8.56 -4.41 7.24
CA GLN A 69 -7.52 -3.90 8.14
C GLN A 69 -7.71 -2.42 8.46
N PHE A 70 -8.00 -1.56 7.47
CA PHE A 70 -8.25 -0.15 7.71
C PHE A 70 -9.56 0.09 8.47
N ALA A 71 -10.65 -0.59 8.10
CA ALA A 71 -11.93 -0.49 8.79
C ALA A 71 -11.83 -0.89 10.27
N GLN A 72 -11.22 -2.04 10.56
CA GLN A 72 -10.99 -2.51 11.93
C GLN A 72 -10.12 -1.55 12.75
N ASN A 73 -9.26 -0.77 12.09
CA ASN A 73 -8.34 0.18 12.73
C ASN A 73 -8.89 1.62 12.75
N GLY A 74 -10.21 1.79 12.64
CA GLY A 74 -10.90 3.07 12.86
C GLY A 74 -10.80 4.05 11.69
N ALA A 75 -10.53 3.56 10.47
CA ALA A 75 -10.65 4.42 9.29
C ALA A 75 -12.05 5.03 9.23
N ARG A 76 -12.11 6.35 9.00
CA ARG A 76 -13.38 7.07 8.86
C ARG A 76 -14.11 6.66 7.59
N ALA A 77 -13.37 6.46 6.51
CA ALA A 77 -13.93 6.02 5.24
C ALA A 77 -12.97 5.11 4.46
N VAL A 78 -13.53 4.08 3.84
CA VAL A 78 -12.81 3.16 2.95
C VAL A 78 -13.52 3.09 1.60
N TYR A 79 -12.80 3.45 0.54
CA TYR A 79 -13.24 3.30 -0.84
C TYR A 79 -12.69 2.00 -1.43
N LEU A 80 -13.60 1.10 -1.80
CA LEU A 80 -13.34 -0.13 -2.53
C LEU A 80 -13.46 0.17 -4.03
N CYS A 81 -12.34 0.11 -4.74
CA CYS A 81 -12.28 0.44 -6.15
C CYS A 81 -11.75 -0.73 -6.97
N ASP A 82 -12.35 -0.99 -8.11
CA ASP A 82 -11.90 -2.05 -9.02
C ASP A 82 -12.49 -1.85 -10.42
N PHE A 83 -11.90 -2.52 -11.41
CA PHE A 83 -12.43 -2.55 -12.78
C PHE A 83 -13.71 -3.39 -12.86
N ASP A 84 -13.76 -4.47 -12.08
CA ASP A 84 -14.91 -5.37 -11.96
C ASP A 84 -15.65 -5.11 -10.63
N ASP A 85 -16.98 -5.07 -10.64
CA ASP A 85 -17.80 -4.73 -9.47
C ASP A 85 -18.56 -5.92 -8.85
N SER A 86 -18.36 -7.14 -9.37
CA SER A 86 -19.15 -8.33 -9.03
C SER A 86 -19.20 -8.68 -7.54
N HIS A 87 -18.20 -8.26 -6.75
CA HIS A 87 -18.13 -8.51 -5.31
C HIS A 87 -17.99 -7.22 -4.47
N LEU A 88 -17.90 -6.03 -5.08
CA LEU A 88 -17.65 -4.79 -4.33
C LEU A 88 -18.77 -4.49 -3.31
N GLU A 89 -20.04 -4.63 -3.70
CA GLU A 89 -21.18 -4.40 -2.79
C GLU A 89 -21.27 -5.48 -1.69
N ALA A 90 -20.85 -6.71 -1.98
CA ALA A 90 -20.77 -7.77 -0.98
C ALA A 90 -19.70 -7.45 0.08
N HIS A 91 -18.50 -7.04 -0.35
CA HIS A 91 -17.43 -6.61 0.57
C HIS A 91 -17.85 -5.40 1.38
N LYS A 92 -18.53 -4.43 0.77
CA LYS A 92 -19.08 -3.27 1.50
C LYS A 92 -20.07 -3.70 2.58
N SER A 93 -21.00 -4.59 2.25
CA SER A 93 -22.01 -5.08 3.20
C SER A 93 -21.36 -5.82 4.37
N GLU A 94 -20.36 -6.65 4.11
CA GLU A 94 -19.61 -7.38 5.12
C GLU A 94 -18.83 -6.43 6.06
N ILE A 95 -18.04 -5.51 5.51
CA ILE A 95 -17.25 -4.54 6.28
C ILE A 95 -18.18 -3.65 7.13
N THR A 96 -19.29 -3.18 6.55
CA THR A 96 -20.28 -2.37 7.27
C THR A 96 -20.92 -3.16 8.41
N SER A 97 -21.21 -4.44 8.21
CA SER A 97 -21.77 -5.30 9.26
C SER A 97 -20.79 -5.58 10.40
N LEU A 98 -19.49 -5.63 10.13
CA LEU A 98 -18.47 -5.98 11.13
C LEU A 98 -17.94 -4.77 11.90
N TYR A 99 -17.86 -3.62 11.25
CA TYR A 99 -17.18 -2.43 11.79
C TYR A 99 -18.04 -1.16 11.77
N GLY A 100 -19.24 -1.22 11.22
CA GLY A 100 -20.21 -0.13 11.30
C GLY A 100 -20.76 0.04 12.72
N PRO A 101 -21.22 1.25 13.10
CA PRO A 101 -21.40 2.44 12.27
C PRO A 101 -20.13 3.33 12.14
N ASP A 102 -18.99 2.88 12.64
CA ASP A 102 -17.80 3.74 12.81
C ASP A 102 -16.98 3.97 11.52
N VAL A 103 -17.29 3.26 10.43
CA VAL A 103 -16.64 3.38 9.13
C VAL A 103 -17.63 3.51 7.98
N ASP A 104 -17.46 4.55 7.16
CA ASP A 104 -18.16 4.68 5.89
C ASP A 104 -17.48 3.83 4.81
N VAL A 105 -18.24 3.00 4.11
CA VAL A 105 -17.70 2.15 3.02
C VAL A 105 -18.33 2.52 1.68
N HIS A 106 -17.49 2.89 0.71
CA HIS A 106 -17.90 3.30 -0.63
C HIS A 106 -17.37 2.32 -1.68
N VAL A 107 -18.15 2.07 -2.72
CA VAL A 107 -17.69 1.29 -3.88
C VAL A 107 -17.59 2.16 -5.11
N ARG A 108 -16.59 1.94 -5.97
CA ARG A 108 -16.43 2.61 -7.26
C ARG A 108 -15.90 1.62 -8.31
N GLN A 109 -16.60 1.50 -9.43
CA GLN A 109 -16.13 0.73 -10.57
C GLN A 109 -15.39 1.65 -11.54
N PHE A 110 -14.10 1.39 -11.79
CA PHE A 110 -13.31 2.06 -12.82
C PHE A 110 -12.00 1.33 -13.13
N ASP A 111 -11.45 1.57 -14.32
CA ASP A 111 -10.09 1.15 -14.66
C ASP A 111 -9.07 2.06 -13.99
N ALA A 112 -8.15 1.49 -13.22
CA ALA A 112 -7.10 2.26 -12.52
C ALA A 112 -6.17 3.04 -13.47
N SER A 113 -6.13 2.70 -14.76
CA SER A 113 -5.39 3.42 -15.80
C SER A 113 -6.17 4.59 -16.42
N ASP A 114 -7.45 4.77 -16.08
CA ASP A 114 -8.25 5.93 -16.48
C ASP A 114 -7.99 7.12 -15.53
N GLU A 115 -7.29 8.13 -16.04
CA GLU A 115 -6.94 9.33 -15.28
C GLU A 115 -8.17 10.12 -14.80
N ALA A 116 -9.22 10.24 -15.61
CA ALA A 116 -10.40 10.99 -15.24
C ALA A 116 -11.15 10.30 -14.09
N ALA A 117 -11.25 8.97 -14.15
CA ALA A 117 -11.90 8.17 -13.11
C ALA A 117 -11.09 8.16 -11.80
N VAL A 118 -9.77 8.01 -11.86
CA VAL A 118 -8.88 8.11 -10.68
C VAL A 118 -9.03 9.48 -10.01
N LYS A 119 -9.05 10.56 -10.80
CA LYS A 119 -9.27 11.90 -10.26
C LYS A 119 -10.66 12.03 -9.63
N ALA A 120 -11.70 11.49 -10.26
CA ALA A 120 -13.08 11.59 -9.77
C ALA A 120 -13.27 10.94 -8.39
N VAL A 121 -12.69 9.76 -8.14
CA VAL A 121 -12.79 9.11 -6.81
C VAL A 121 -12.03 9.90 -5.73
N ILE A 122 -10.89 10.50 -6.07
CA ILE A 122 -10.14 11.36 -5.15
C ILE A 122 -10.94 12.64 -4.85
N ASP A 123 -11.53 13.27 -5.86
CA ASP A 123 -12.35 14.47 -5.69
C ASP A 123 -13.58 14.18 -4.82
N ASP A 124 -14.24 13.04 -4.99
CA ASP A 124 -15.37 12.62 -4.13
C ASP A 124 -14.95 12.45 -2.66
N ALA A 125 -13.79 11.82 -2.41
CA ALA A 125 -13.25 11.72 -1.05
C ALA A 125 -12.98 13.08 -0.41
N VAL A 126 -12.35 14.00 -1.17
CA VAL A 126 -12.10 15.37 -0.70
C VAL A 126 -13.39 16.15 -0.49
N ALA A 127 -14.39 16.00 -1.37
CA ALA A 127 -15.66 16.70 -1.25
C ALA A 127 -16.46 16.26 -0.02
N ARG A 128 -16.50 14.95 0.27
CA ARG A 128 -17.25 14.39 1.41
C ARG A 128 -16.56 14.61 2.74
N TYR A 129 -15.25 14.36 2.78
CA TYR A 129 -14.51 14.27 4.03
C TYR A 129 -13.57 15.44 4.27
N GLY A 130 -13.37 16.31 3.27
CA GLY A 130 -12.42 17.42 3.32
C GLY A 130 -10.95 16.99 3.27
N ARG A 131 -10.67 15.69 3.09
CA ARG A 131 -9.33 15.10 3.19
C ARG A 131 -9.21 13.79 2.40
N LEU A 132 -7.95 13.45 2.08
CA LEU A 132 -7.50 12.11 1.72
C LEU A 132 -6.24 11.82 2.54
N ASP A 133 -6.08 10.59 3.04
CA ASP A 133 -4.96 10.22 3.91
C ASP A 133 -4.15 9.05 3.34
N VAL A 134 -4.81 8.05 2.76
CA VAL A 134 -4.15 6.87 2.20
C VAL A 134 -4.71 6.56 0.82
N PHE A 135 -3.80 6.31 -0.13
CA PHE A 135 -4.16 5.71 -1.41
C PHE A 135 -3.31 4.45 -1.60
N PHE A 136 -3.96 3.28 -1.55
CA PHE A 136 -3.34 2.01 -1.90
C PHE A 136 -3.63 1.67 -3.37
N ALA A 137 -2.67 2.00 -4.24
CA ALA A 137 -2.68 1.67 -5.66
C ALA A 137 -2.30 0.19 -5.84
N ASN A 138 -3.27 -0.68 -5.56
CA ASN A 138 -3.10 -2.12 -5.51
C ASN A 138 -3.59 -2.87 -6.75
N ALA A 139 -4.42 -2.25 -7.59
CA ALA A 139 -4.84 -2.86 -8.86
C ALA A 139 -3.65 -3.32 -9.69
N GLY A 140 -3.79 -4.49 -10.32
CA GLY A 140 -2.77 -5.03 -11.21
C GLY A 140 -3.17 -6.30 -11.93
N ILE A 141 -2.49 -6.56 -13.04
CA ILE A 141 -2.68 -7.75 -13.89
C ILE A 141 -1.34 -8.42 -14.16
N VAL A 142 -1.34 -9.73 -14.43
CA VAL A 142 -0.13 -10.49 -14.81
C VAL A 142 0.31 -10.19 -16.25
N GLY A 143 -0.62 -9.78 -17.12
CA GLY A 143 -0.36 -9.65 -18.56
C GLY A 143 -0.33 -11.00 -19.29
N PRO A 144 0.09 -11.03 -20.56
CA PRO A 144 0.13 -12.26 -21.36
C PRO A 144 1.05 -13.33 -20.74
N ALA A 145 0.53 -14.55 -20.60
CA ALA A 145 1.27 -15.72 -20.11
C ALA A 145 1.93 -16.50 -21.26
N THR A 146 2.62 -15.79 -22.16
CA THR A 146 3.30 -16.34 -23.34
C THR A 146 4.80 -16.11 -23.26
N MET A 147 5.56 -16.79 -24.13
CA MET A 147 7.00 -16.53 -24.26
C MET A 147 7.21 -15.11 -24.78
N PHE A 148 8.33 -14.47 -24.42
CA PHE A 148 8.53 -13.03 -24.69
C PHE A 148 8.46 -12.68 -26.19
N GLN A 149 8.85 -13.60 -27.08
CA GLN A 149 8.76 -13.39 -28.53
C GLN A 149 7.33 -13.35 -29.08
N ASP A 150 6.37 -13.90 -28.32
CA ASP A 150 4.95 -13.97 -28.68
C ASP A 150 4.11 -12.93 -27.91
N VAL A 151 4.76 -12.06 -27.12
CA VAL A 151 4.10 -10.92 -26.48
C VAL A 151 4.05 -9.78 -27.49
N ASP A 152 2.85 -9.43 -27.93
CA ASP A 152 2.66 -8.25 -28.77
C ASP A 152 2.79 -6.94 -27.97
N ALA A 153 2.98 -5.85 -28.71
CA ALA A 153 3.13 -4.52 -28.12
C ALA A 153 1.89 -4.09 -27.32
N GLU A 154 0.69 -4.48 -27.76
CA GLU A 154 -0.57 -4.15 -27.09
C GLU A 154 -0.66 -4.82 -25.72
N GLY A 155 -0.40 -6.13 -25.64
CA GLY A 155 -0.40 -6.89 -24.39
C GLY A 155 0.69 -6.42 -23.43
N PHE A 156 1.86 -6.04 -23.95
CA PHE A 156 2.91 -5.39 -23.16
C PHE A 156 2.41 -4.07 -22.56
N MET A 157 1.90 -3.17 -23.41
CA MET A 157 1.46 -1.84 -22.99
C MET A 157 0.23 -1.89 -22.08
N ARG A 158 -0.69 -2.84 -22.26
CA ARG A 158 -1.81 -3.06 -21.34
C ARG A 158 -1.33 -3.41 -19.94
N CYS A 159 -0.29 -4.24 -19.82
CA CYS A 159 0.32 -4.57 -18.53
C CYS A 159 0.88 -3.30 -17.85
N LEU A 160 1.60 -2.47 -18.59
CA LEU A 160 2.15 -1.21 -18.06
C LEU A 160 1.06 -0.18 -17.73
N ALA A 161 -0.02 -0.10 -18.53
CA ALA A 161 -1.12 0.81 -18.28
C ALA A 161 -1.74 0.56 -16.89
N VAL A 162 -2.08 -0.70 -16.58
CA VAL A 162 -2.66 -1.04 -15.28
C VAL A 162 -1.61 -0.98 -14.16
N ASN A 163 -0.47 -1.65 -14.33
CA ASN A 163 0.49 -1.87 -13.24
C ASN A 163 1.42 -0.68 -12.96
N THR A 164 1.61 0.22 -13.92
CA THR A 164 2.56 1.34 -13.83
C THR A 164 1.85 2.69 -13.94
N LEU A 165 1.07 2.92 -15.00
CA LEU A 165 0.35 4.18 -15.15
C LEU A 165 -0.69 4.35 -14.02
N GLY A 166 -1.41 3.30 -13.62
CA GLY A 166 -2.38 3.38 -12.52
C GLY A 166 -1.77 3.92 -11.20
N PRO A 167 -0.71 3.30 -10.65
CA PRO A 167 -0.02 3.84 -9.47
C PRO A 167 0.54 5.25 -9.66
N PHE A 168 1.03 5.60 -10.85
CA PHE A 168 1.45 6.96 -11.15
C PHE A 168 0.28 7.96 -11.05
N LEU A 169 -0.88 7.65 -11.61
CA LEU A 169 -2.07 8.51 -11.56
C LEU A 169 -2.58 8.69 -10.14
N ALA A 170 -2.59 7.60 -9.36
CA ALA A 170 -2.90 7.64 -7.93
C ALA A 170 -1.96 8.60 -7.18
N ALA A 171 -0.66 8.59 -7.47
CA ALA A 171 0.27 9.53 -6.85
C ALA A 171 0.10 10.96 -7.33
N LYS A 172 -0.03 11.16 -8.65
CA LYS A 172 -0.19 12.48 -9.30
C LYS A 172 -1.34 13.27 -8.68
N HIS A 173 -2.52 12.65 -8.58
CA HIS A 173 -3.72 13.31 -8.06
C HIS A 173 -3.84 13.18 -6.54
N GLY A 174 -3.46 12.03 -5.98
CA GLY A 174 -3.57 11.74 -4.55
C GLY A 174 -2.66 12.64 -3.71
N ALA A 175 -1.43 12.91 -4.15
CA ALA A 175 -0.52 13.76 -3.41
C ALA A 175 -1.05 15.19 -3.25
N ALA A 176 -1.63 15.76 -4.30
CA ALA A 176 -2.25 17.09 -4.25
C ALA A 176 -3.45 17.12 -3.30
N ALA A 177 -4.28 16.08 -3.28
CA ALA A 177 -5.40 15.96 -2.34
C ALA A 177 -4.93 15.78 -0.89
N MET A 178 -3.91 14.96 -0.65
CA MET A 178 -3.32 14.71 0.66
C MET A 178 -2.63 15.96 1.24
N ALA A 179 -2.14 16.86 0.38
CA ALA A 179 -1.48 18.10 0.81
C ALA A 179 -2.45 19.19 1.31
N LYS A 180 -3.75 19.06 1.04
CA LYS A 180 -4.76 20.02 1.51
C LYS A 180 -4.88 19.96 3.04
N VAL A 181 -4.89 21.14 3.67
CA VAL A 181 -5.05 21.34 5.12
C VAL A 181 -6.31 22.16 5.40
N GLY A 182 -6.83 22.09 6.63
CA GLY A 182 -8.01 22.84 7.07
C GLY A 182 -9.35 22.16 6.78
N GLY A 183 -9.38 21.14 5.91
CA GLY A 183 -10.55 20.28 5.69
C GLY A 183 -10.50 19.01 6.54
N GLY A 184 -11.66 18.49 6.97
CA GLY A 184 -11.77 17.16 7.58
C GLY A 184 -11.01 16.96 8.89
N GLY A 185 -10.70 18.03 9.63
CA GLY A 185 -9.89 17.96 10.85
C GLY A 185 -8.37 17.82 10.60
N LYS A 186 -7.91 17.96 9.36
CA LYS A 186 -6.50 17.82 8.99
C LYS A 186 -5.73 19.12 9.20
N SER A 187 -4.94 19.17 10.28
CA SER A 187 -4.15 20.36 10.66
C SER A 187 -2.80 20.47 9.97
N VAL A 188 -2.27 19.36 9.45
CA VAL A 188 -0.96 19.30 8.77
C VAL A 188 -1.07 18.55 7.44
N SER A 189 -0.33 19.03 6.44
CA SER A 189 -0.20 18.36 5.15
C SER A 189 0.47 17.00 5.34
N GLY A 190 0.02 15.99 4.61
CA GLY A 190 0.67 14.68 4.59
C GLY A 190 -0.26 13.54 4.24
N GLY A 191 0.29 12.35 4.05
CA GLY A 191 -0.48 11.17 3.67
C GLY A 191 0.45 10.02 3.26
N SER A 192 -0.14 8.91 2.82
CA SER A 192 0.61 7.74 2.37
C SER A 192 0.06 7.21 1.06
N ILE A 193 0.89 7.22 0.03
CA ILE A 193 0.66 6.53 -1.23
C ILE A 193 1.42 5.21 -1.16
N ILE A 194 0.69 4.12 -1.30
CA ILE A 194 1.22 2.76 -1.25
C ILE A 194 0.99 2.16 -2.63
N MET A 195 2.04 1.63 -3.25
CA MET A 195 1.96 1.04 -4.58
C MET A 195 2.27 -0.46 -4.50
N THR A 196 1.44 -1.29 -5.14
CA THR A 196 1.73 -2.73 -5.22
C THR A 196 2.73 -3.00 -6.35
N ALA A 197 3.99 -3.22 -5.98
CA ALA A 197 5.03 -3.79 -6.83
C ALA A 197 4.94 -5.34 -6.81
N SER A 198 6.08 -6.03 -6.78
CA SER A 198 6.22 -7.48 -6.63
C SER A 198 7.69 -7.82 -6.39
N VAL A 199 7.98 -8.99 -5.82
CA VAL A 199 9.34 -9.56 -5.89
C VAL A 199 9.85 -9.70 -7.34
N ALA A 200 8.96 -9.80 -8.34
CA ALA A 200 9.29 -9.75 -9.77
C ALA A 200 9.89 -8.41 -10.22
N GLY A 201 9.62 -7.33 -9.49
CA GLY A 201 10.26 -6.03 -9.69
C GLY A 201 11.61 -5.90 -8.96
N LEU A 202 11.91 -6.78 -8.02
CA LEU A 202 13.17 -6.80 -7.26
C LEU A 202 14.20 -7.76 -7.86
N ARG A 203 13.73 -8.92 -8.35
CA ARG A 203 14.53 -10.03 -8.86
C ARG A 203 13.79 -10.68 -10.04
N SER A 204 14.52 -11.29 -10.97
CA SER A 204 13.95 -12.03 -12.09
C SER A 204 13.24 -13.32 -11.65
N ASN A 205 12.52 -13.96 -12.58
CA ASN A 205 11.85 -15.27 -12.42
C ASN A 205 10.59 -15.32 -11.53
N ALA A 206 9.99 -14.18 -11.19
CA ALA A 206 8.73 -14.14 -10.44
C ALA A 206 7.53 -13.61 -11.25
N GLY A 207 7.65 -13.54 -12.57
CA GLY A 207 6.56 -13.19 -13.49
C GLY A 207 7.04 -13.07 -14.95
N PRO A 208 6.11 -12.96 -15.92
CA PRO A 208 6.48 -12.73 -17.31
C PRO A 208 7.15 -11.36 -17.50
N THR A 209 7.80 -11.15 -18.64
CA THR A 209 8.59 -9.93 -18.91
C THR A 209 7.79 -8.63 -18.72
N PRO A 210 6.58 -8.45 -19.26
CA PRO A 210 5.80 -7.22 -19.07
C PRO A 210 5.47 -6.95 -17.60
N TYR A 211 5.14 -8.01 -16.85
CA TYR A 211 4.85 -7.92 -15.43
C TYR A 211 6.08 -7.48 -14.64
N SER A 212 7.21 -8.16 -14.82
CA SER A 212 8.45 -7.84 -14.12
C SER A 212 8.91 -6.41 -14.42
N ALA A 213 8.85 -5.99 -15.68
CA ALA A 213 9.17 -4.63 -16.10
C ALA A 213 8.24 -3.59 -15.44
N SER A 214 6.93 -3.82 -15.47
CA SER A 214 5.96 -2.90 -14.86
C SER A 214 6.13 -2.79 -13.34
N LYS A 215 6.43 -3.89 -12.64
CA LYS A 215 6.66 -3.90 -11.19
C LYS A 215 8.01 -3.30 -10.80
N ALA A 216 9.04 -3.43 -11.62
CA ALA A 216 10.31 -2.70 -11.44
C ALA A 216 10.11 -1.18 -11.60
N ALA A 217 9.28 -0.75 -12.56
CA ALA A 217 8.92 0.66 -12.72
C ALA A 217 8.23 1.22 -11.46
N VAL A 218 7.35 0.46 -10.80
CA VAL A 218 6.72 0.86 -9.52
C VAL A 218 7.75 1.07 -8.41
N VAL A 219 8.76 0.20 -8.29
CA VAL A 219 9.85 0.38 -7.32
C VAL A 219 10.59 1.69 -7.57
N SER A 220 10.93 1.98 -8.83
CA SER A 220 11.58 3.24 -9.19
C SER A 220 10.68 4.46 -8.93
N MET A 221 9.38 4.38 -9.22
CA MET A 221 8.44 5.46 -8.97
C MET A 221 8.32 5.80 -7.48
N ALA A 222 8.29 4.81 -6.60
CA ALA A 222 8.25 5.09 -5.15
C ALA A 222 9.45 5.94 -4.72
N GLN A 223 10.65 5.63 -5.22
CA GLN A 223 11.86 6.39 -4.96
C GLN A 223 11.76 7.80 -5.54
N THR A 224 11.51 7.93 -6.84
CA THR A 224 11.58 9.24 -7.54
C THR A 224 10.47 10.20 -7.10
N LEU A 225 9.26 9.70 -6.85
CA LEU A 225 8.14 10.51 -6.38
C LEU A 225 8.34 10.98 -4.94
N SER A 226 9.00 10.18 -4.08
CA SER A 226 9.30 10.61 -2.71
C SER A 226 10.14 11.89 -2.65
N TYR A 227 11.11 12.05 -3.56
CA TYR A 227 11.92 13.27 -3.69
C TYR A 227 11.14 14.45 -4.27
N GLN A 228 10.26 14.20 -5.24
CA GLN A 228 9.42 15.26 -5.81
C GLN A 228 8.39 15.80 -4.82
N LEU A 229 8.02 14.99 -3.81
CA LEU A 229 7.09 15.37 -2.74
C LEU A 229 7.78 15.94 -1.49
N THR A 230 9.03 16.38 -1.61
CA THR A 230 9.79 17.02 -0.53
C THR A 230 8.99 18.15 0.13
N GLY A 231 8.97 18.17 1.47
CA GLY A 231 8.27 19.19 2.25
C GLY A 231 6.75 19.03 2.35
N THR A 232 6.13 18.17 1.51
CA THR A 232 4.66 17.96 1.55
C THR A 232 4.23 17.09 2.73
N GLY A 233 5.11 16.22 3.22
CA GLY A 233 4.76 15.20 4.20
C GLY A 233 3.98 14.01 3.65
N VAL A 234 3.73 13.97 2.34
CA VAL A 234 3.18 12.80 1.65
C VAL A 234 4.31 11.81 1.42
N ARG A 235 4.10 10.57 1.88
CA ARG A 235 5.05 9.47 1.73
C ARG A 235 4.63 8.58 0.56
N VAL A 236 5.59 8.02 -0.14
CA VAL A 236 5.36 7.08 -1.24
C VAL A 236 6.23 5.84 -1.01
N ASN A 237 5.62 4.68 -0.92
CA ASN A 237 6.33 3.41 -0.76
C ASN A 237 5.74 2.34 -1.66
N ALA A 238 6.56 1.35 -2.02
CA ALA A 238 6.14 0.17 -2.75
C ALA A 238 6.10 -1.05 -1.82
N ILE A 239 5.04 -1.85 -1.90
CA ILE A 239 5.01 -3.19 -1.31
C ILE A 239 5.36 -4.18 -2.41
N CYS A 240 6.25 -5.13 -2.14
CA CYS A 240 6.70 -6.17 -3.06
C CYS A 240 6.27 -7.54 -2.54
N PRO A 241 5.02 -7.97 -2.79
CA PRO A 241 4.56 -9.28 -2.36
C PRO A 241 5.34 -10.41 -3.07
N GLY A 242 5.57 -11.50 -2.33
CA GLY A 242 6.03 -12.77 -2.86
C GLY A 242 4.88 -13.64 -3.38
N LEU A 243 4.93 -14.93 -3.08
CA LEU A 243 3.84 -15.86 -3.39
C LEU A 243 2.71 -15.74 -2.36
N ILE A 244 1.60 -15.16 -2.77
CA ILE A 244 0.40 -14.95 -1.94
C ILE A 244 -0.76 -15.74 -2.54
N GLU A 245 -1.50 -16.53 -1.76
CA GLU A 245 -2.71 -17.20 -2.27
C GLU A 245 -3.85 -16.18 -2.38
N THR A 246 -4.13 -15.75 -3.62
CA THR A 246 -5.17 -14.79 -3.98
C THR A 246 -5.88 -15.20 -5.26
N GLY A 247 -6.91 -14.47 -5.71
CA GLY A 247 -7.59 -14.75 -6.97
C GLY A 247 -6.63 -14.73 -8.18
N MET A 248 -5.60 -13.88 -8.15
CA MET A 248 -4.59 -13.81 -9.22
C MET A 248 -3.75 -15.08 -9.33
N THR A 249 -3.48 -15.76 -8.21
CA THR A 249 -2.62 -16.95 -8.17
C THR A 249 -3.40 -18.25 -7.98
N ALA A 250 -4.70 -18.20 -7.72
CA ALA A 250 -5.54 -19.36 -7.44
C ALA A 250 -5.33 -20.52 -8.45
N PRO A 251 -5.20 -20.28 -9.78
CA PRO A 251 -4.94 -21.35 -10.73
C PRO A 251 -3.66 -22.15 -10.46
N LEU A 252 -2.60 -21.51 -9.94
CA LEU A 252 -1.35 -22.19 -9.55
C LEU A 252 -1.60 -23.16 -8.39
N PHE A 253 -2.33 -22.72 -7.37
CA PHE A 253 -2.64 -23.53 -6.19
C PHE A 253 -3.62 -24.66 -6.52
N GLU A 254 -4.66 -24.39 -7.30
CA GLU A 254 -5.61 -25.39 -7.78
C GLU A 254 -4.92 -26.48 -8.60
N MET A 255 -4.05 -26.11 -9.53
CA MET A 255 -3.25 -27.07 -10.30
C MET A 255 -2.34 -27.90 -9.38
N ALA A 256 -1.72 -27.29 -8.37
CA ALA A 256 -0.88 -28.01 -7.42
C ALA A 256 -1.69 -29.00 -6.57
N ARG A 257 -2.88 -28.59 -6.09
CA ARG A 257 -3.83 -29.46 -5.37
C ARG A 257 -4.28 -30.64 -6.22
N ALA A 258 -4.70 -30.38 -7.46
CA ALA A 258 -5.14 -31.43 -8.40
C ALA A 258 -4.04 -32.48 -8.67
N LYS A 259 -2.76 -32.08 -8.61
CA LYS A 259 -1.60 -32.97 -8.80
C LYS A 259 -1.05 -33.54 -7.49
N GLY A 260 -1.68 -33.31 -6.33
CA GLY A 260 -1.19 -33.75 -5.02
C GLY A 260 0.13 -33.10 -4.59
N ASN A 261 0.49 -31.96 -5.20
CA ASN A 261 1.77 -31.27 -5.01
C ASN A 261 1.62 -29.94 -4.26
N GLU A 262 0.50 -29.68 -3.60
CA GLU A 262 0.26 -28.44 -2.84
C GLU A 262 1.38 -28.15 -1.84
N ARG A 263 1.93 -29.17 -1.17
CA ARG A 263 3.07 -29.04 -0.24
C ARG A 263 4.35 -28.50 -0.88
N LYS A 264 4.46 -28.52 -2.21
CA LYS A 264 5.61 -27.97 -2.96
C LYS A 264 5.44 -26.48 -3.27
N VAL A 265 4.22 -25.94 -3.15
CA VAL A 265 3.96 -24.53 -3.39
C VAL A 265 4.63 -23.70 -2.30
N GLY A 266 5.51 -22.78 -2.70
CA GLY A 266 6.31 -22.00 -1.76
C GLY A 266 7.48 -22.75 -1.12
N GLN A 267 7.84 -23.96 -1.57
CA GLN A 267 8.97 -24.73 -1.01
C GLN A 267 10.33 -23.99 -1.10
N LEU A 268 10.47 -23.09 -2.09
CA LEU A 268 11.67 -22.27 -2.31
C LEU A 268 11.68 -21.01 -1.44
N ASN A 269 10.53 -20.65 -0.85
CA ASN A 269 10.45 -19.57 0.11
C ASN A 269 11.16 -20.02 1.40
N PRO A 270 12.02 -19.20 2.05
CA PRO A 270 12.59 -19.56 3.35
C PRO A 270 11.55 -19.91 4.41
N LEU A 271 10.36 -19.27 4.40
CA LEU A 271 9.23 -19.66 5.26
C LEU A 271 8.49 -20.93 4.81
N ARG A 272 8.85 -21.51 3.66
CA ARG A 272 8.34 -22.77 3.07
C ARG A 272 6.83 -22.82 2.88
N ARG A 273 6.20 -21.65 2.68
CA ARG A 273 4.77 -21.52 2.43
C ARG A 273 4.49 -20.31 1.56
N ALA A 274 3.28 -20.29 1.00
CA ALA A 274 2.68 -19.06 0.54
C ALA A 274 2.16 -18.24 1.73
N ALA A 275 1.99 -16.94 1.52
CA ALA A 275 1.32 -16.07 2.46
C ALA A 275 -0.16 -15.90 2.13
N HIS A 276 -0.93 -15.45 3.12
CA HIS A 276 -2.31 -14.99 2.92
C HIS A 276 -2.33 -13.50 2.60
N ALA A 277 -3.40 -13.05 1.94
CA ALA A 277 -3.63 -11.64 1.62
C ALA A 277 -3.50 -10.70 2.85
N ASP A 278 -3.95 -11.17 4.01
CA ASP A 278 -3.89 -10.42 5.27
C ASP A 278 -2.45 -10.07 5.71
N GLU A 279 -1.48 -10.94 5.43
CA GLU A 279 -0.08 -10.68 5.79
C GLU A 279 0.50 -9.49 5.02
N VAL A 280 0.05 -9.29 3.78
CA VAL A 280 0.39 -8.09 2.98
C VAL A 280 -0.41 -6.87 3.43
N ALA A 281 -1.70 -7.06 3.74
CA ALA A 281 -2.59 -6.01 4.22
C ALA A 281 -2.10 -5.37 5.52
N ARG A 282 -1.52 -6.14 6.45
CA ARG A 282 -0.91 -5.61 7.69
C ARG A 282 0.25 -4.64 7.41
N VAL A 283 1.03 -4.90 6.36
CA VAL A 283 2.10 -3.98 5.91
C VAL A 283 1.52 -2.74 5.24
N ALA A 284 0.45 -2.88 4.45
CA ALA A 284 -0.27 -1.74 3.90
C ALA A 284 -0.85 -0.84 5.01
N LEU A 285 -1.43 -1.42 6.06
CA LEU A 285 -1.90 -0.68 7.23
C LEU A 285 -0.74 0.04 7.94
N PHE A 286 0.39 -0.63 8.19
CA PHE A 286 1.58 0.01 8.76
C PHE A 286 2.06 1.19 7.91
N LEU A 287 2.17 1.01 6.59
CA LEU A 287 2.57 2.06 5.67
C LEU A 287 1.54 3.20 5.58
N GLY A 288 0.26 2.92 5.79
CA GLY A 288 -0.82 3.92 5.84
C GLY A 288 -0.96 4.63 7.19
N SER A 289 -0.40 4.08 8.27
CA SER A 289 -0.46 4.65 9.62
C SER A 289 0.68 5.64 9.89
N ASP A 290 0.66 6.24 11.07
CA ASP A 290 1.69 7.18 11.52
C ASP A 290 2.95 6.46 12.05
N GLU A 291 2.88 5.14 12.26
CA GLU A 291 4.02 4.33 12.68
C GLU A 291 5.11 4.27 11.62
N SER A 292 4.74 4.45 10.34
CA SER A 292 5.68 4.53 9.22
C SER A 292 6.03 5.98 8.85
N SER A 293 5.85 6.94 9.78
CA SER A 293 6.06 8.38 9.53
C SER A 293 7.45 8.76 8.97
N TYR A 294 8.46 7.89 9.15
CA TYR A 294 9.80 8.06 8.61
C TYR A 294 10.20 7.05 7.53
N VAL A 295 9.24 6.26 7.03
CA VAL A 295 9.43 5.32 5.92
C VAL A 295 8.94 5.97 4.64
N ASN A 296 9.88 6.28 3.74
CA ASN A 296 9.57 6.96 2.47
C ASN A 296 10.53 6.50 1.36
N GLY A 297 10.00 6.32 0.14
CA GLY A 297 10.76 5.90 -1.04
C GLY A 297 11.25 4.45 -1.03
N GLN A 298 10.70 3.60 -0.16
CA GLN A 298 11.20 2.23 0.05
C GLN A 298 10.38 1.18 -0.70
N ALA A 299 11.06 0.08 -1.06
CA ALA A 299 10.46 -1.14 -1.59
C ALA A 299 10.46 -2.24 -0.52
N TRP A 300 9.28 -2.55 0.03
CA TRP A 300 9.10 -3.47 1.14
C TRP A 300 8.81 -4.88 0.63
N ALA A 301 9.80 -5.77 0.70
CA ALA A 301 9.59 -7.19 0.42
C ALA A 301 8.68 -7.82 1.49
N VAL A 302 7.57 -8.41 1.05
CA VAL A 302 6.62 -9.16 1.89
C VAL A 302 6.47 -10.54 1.27
N ASP A 303 7.50 -11.36 1.44
CA ASP A 303 7.71 -12.54 0.59
C ASP A 303 8.25 -13.77 1.34
N GLY A 304 8.34 -13.71 2.67
CA GLY A 304 8.90 -14.79 3.48
C GLY A 304 10.42 -15.01 3.30
N GLY A 305 11.12 -14.06 2.69
CA GLY A 305 12.55 -14.13 2.40
C GLY A 305 12.87 -14.63 1.00
N LEU A 306 11.88 -14.82 0.13
CA LEU A 306 12.08 -15.32 -1.24
C LEU A 306 13.10 -14.50 -2.04
N SER A 307 13.10 -13.17 -1.89
CA SER A 307 14.02 -12.26 -2.58
C SER A 307 15.31 -11.94 -1.80
N ALA A 308 15.45 -12.46 -0.57
CA ALA A 308 16.52 -12.07 0.35
C ALA A 308 17.91 -12.67 0.02
N GLY A 309 17.98 -13.62 -0.91
CA GLY A 309 19.24 -14.29 -1.23
C GLY A 309 19.27 -14.96 -2.60
N HIS A 310 20.46 -15.48 -2.93
CA HIS A 310 20.66 -16.38 -4.06
C HIS A 310 20.07 -17.76 -3.76
N PRO A 311 19.87 -18.63 -4.76
CA PRO A 311 19.45 -20.01 -4.54
C PRO A 311 20.30 -20.68 -3.46
N TYR A 312 19.63 -21.27 -2.47
CA TYR A 312 20.25 -21.91 -1.31
C TYR A 312 19.76 -23.36 -1.18
N VAL A 313 20.67 -24.27 -0.86
CA VAL A 313 20.36 -25.67 -0.54
C VAL A 313 20.56 -25.88 0.97
N PRO A 314 19.49 -26.16 1.73
CA PRO A 314 19.59 -26.44 3.16
C PRO A 314 20.63 -27.53 3.49
N GLY A 315 21.46 -27.30 4.51
CA GLY A 315 22.41 -28.30 5.01
C GLY A 315 23.77 -28.35 4.29
N LYS A 316 24.07 -27.37 3.42
CA LYS A 316 25.38 -27.24 2.75
C LYS A 316 26.27 -26.11 3.25
N MET A 317 25.87 -25.38 4.30
CA MET A 317 26.80 -24.47 5.00
C MET A 317 27.58 -25.29 6.03
N SER A 318 28.83 -25.61 5.68
CA SER A 318 29.87 -26.04 6.62
C SER A 318 30.29 -24.87 7.51
#